data_AF-A0A7V3D5N6-F1
#
_entry.id   AF-A0A7V3D5N6-F1
#
_cell.length_a   1.000
_cell.length_b   1.000
_cell.length_c   1.000
_cell.angle_alpha   90.00
_cell.angle_beta   90.00
_cell.angle_gamma   90.00
#
_symmetry.space_group_name_H-M   'P 1'
#
loop_
_entity.id
_entity.type
_entity.pdbx_description
1 polymer ?
#
loop_
_entity_poly.entity_id
_entity_poly.type
_entity_poly.pdbx_seq_one_letter_code
_entity_poly.pdbx_strand_id
1 'polypeptide(L)'
;MESWRNVWRRGVALLLSVESLEALRKALINDDARLIQGATTTPPPLQCVQDWPVEAACAIGYCGWQGDGLETVAEVEEFFARMCFEIDQRLGEPAACRWFLNWFDDTPRDEMRACLLTEVQRELARRRAAEIALPEICDESAAA
;
A
#
# COMPACT_ATOMS: atom_id res chain seq x y z
N MET A 1 15.92 -12.45 5.32
CA MET A 1 15.10 -11.28 4.93
C MET A 1 14.21 -10.97 6.11
N GLU A 2 14.14 -9.72 6.58
CA GLU A 2 13.24 -9.33 7.67
C GLU A 2 11.79 -9.68 7.29
N SER A 3 11.01 -10.22 8.24
CA SER A 3 9.66 -10.73 7.96
C SER A 3 8.77 -9.67 7.31
N TRP A 4 8.82 -8.42 7.80
CA TRP A 4 8.06 -7.30 7.26
C TRP A 4 8.42 -7.01 5.79
N ARG A 5 9.70 -7.08 5.41
CA ARG A 5 10.14 -6.87 4.00
C ARG A 5 9.64 -7.99 3.09
N ASN A 6 9.60 -9.22 3.59
CA ASN A 6 9.05 -10.34 2.84
C ASN A 6 7.55 -10.14 2.58
N VAL A 7 6.78 -9.74 3.59
CA VAL A 7 5.36 -9.41 3.45
C VAL A 7 5.15 -8.23 2.50
N TRP A 8 5.96 -7.19 2.60
CA TRP A 8 5.90 -6.05 1.68
C TRP A 8 6.12 -6.50 0.24
N ARG A 9 7.25 -7.15 -0.05
CA ARG A 9 7.67 -7.48 -1.43
C ARG A 9 6.80 -8.54 -2.11
N ARG A 10 6.23 -9.48 -1.34
CA ARG A 10 5.47 -10.62 -1.89
C ARG A 10 3.97 -10.51 -1.68
N GLY A 11 3.52 -9.60 -0.82
CA GLY A 11 2.12 -9.34 -0.52
C GLY A 11 1.75 -7.91 -0.90
N VAL A 12 2.01 -6.97 0.01
CA VAL A 12 1.49 -5.58 -0.05
C VAL A 12 1.82 -4.92 -1.39
N ALA A 13 3.10 -4.86 -1.76
CA ALA A 13 3.58 -4.10 -2.90
C ALA A 13 3.06 -4.63 -4.24
N LEU A 14 2.63 -5.89 -4.33
CA LEU A 14 2.08 -6.48 -5.55
C LEU A 14 0.60 -6.17 -5.75
N LEU A 15 -0.10 -5.79 -4.68
CA LEU A 15 -1.54 -5.50 -4.68
C LEU A 15 -1.86 -4.02 -4.89
N LEU A 16 -0.89 -3.14 -4.64
CA LEU A 16 -1.07 -1.69 -4.79
C LEU A 16 -1.00 -1.24 -6.25
N SER A 17 -1.79 -0.23 -6.62
CA SER A 17 -1.66 0.51 -7.88
C SER A 17 -0.35 1.32 -7.93
N VAL A 18 0.01 1.85 -9.12
CA VAL A 18 1.18 2.74 -9.23
C VAL A 18 0.89 4.06 -8.52
N GLU A 19 -0.35 4.54 -8.61
CA GLU A 19 -0.90 5.73 -7.98
C GLU A 19 -0.81 5.62 -6.45
N SER A 20 -1.24 4.48 -5.89
CA SER A 20 -1.06 4.14 -4.47
C SER A 20 0.40 4.20 -4.01
N LEU A 21 1.31 3.60 -4.78
CA LEU A 21 2.74 3.61 -4.45
C LEU A 21 3.34 5.03 -4.53
N GLU A 22 2.95 5.84 -5.52
CA GLU A 22 3.40 7.23 -5.64
C GLU A 22 2.83 8.12 -4.52
N ALA A 23 1.56 7.92 -4.15
CA ALA A 23 0.91 8.62 -3.03
C ALA A 23 1.63 8.31 -1.71
N LEU A 24 1.90 7.02 -1.44
CA LEU A 24 2.65 6.60 -0.26
C LEU A 24 4.10 7.11 -0.30
N ARG A 25 4.78 7.06 -1.45
CA ARG A 25 6.13 7.64 -1.60
C ARG A 25 6.15 9.12 -1.22
N LYS A 26 5.18 9.90 -1.71
CA LYS A 26 5.06 11.33 -1.41
C LYS A 26 4.81 11.56 0.08
N ALA A 27 3.93 10.78 0.71
CA ALA A 27 3.67 10.89 2.14
C ALA A 27 4.91 10.59 2.99
N LEU A 28 5.63 9.53 2.65
CA LEU A 28 6.86 9.13 3.33
C LEU A 28 7.98 10.16 3.18
N ILE A 29 8.14 10.79 2.01
CA ILE A 29 9.14 11.84 1.81
C ILE A 29 8.83 13.07 2.67
N ASN A 30 7.57 13.49 2.71
CA ASN A 30 7.16 14.75 3.34
C ASN A 30 6.83 14.63 4.83
N ASP A 31 6.96 13.44 5.42
CA ASP A 31 6.52 13.18 6.79
C ASP A 31 5.03 13.52 7.01
N ASP A 32 4.17 13.12 6.07
CA ASP A 32 2.77 13.50 6.10
C ASP A 32 2.10 13.00 7.39
N ALA A 33 1.57 13.94 8.18
CA ALA A 33 0.93 13.65 9.46
C ALA A 33 -0.35 12.81 9.30
N ARG A 34 -0.93 12.75 8.10
CA ARG A 34 -2.09 11.93 7.77
C ARG A 34 -1.74 10.45 7.51
N LEU A 35 -0.45 10.13 7.35
CA LEU A 35 0.05 8.76 7.39
C LEU A 35 0.38 8.42 8.85
N ILE A 36 -0.50 7.70 9.52
CA ILE A 36 -0.44 7.44 10.97
C ILE A 36 -0.04 5.99 11.28
N GLN A 37 0.43 5.75 12.51
CA GLN A 37 0.74 4.43 13.07
C GLN A 37 -0.26 4.10 14.19
N GLY A 38 -0.54 2.81 14.41
CA GLY A 38 -1.36 2.30 15.51
C GLY A 38 -2.88 2.31 15.29
N ALA A 39 -3.35 2.72 14.11
CA ALA A 39 -4.77 2.66 13.73
C ALA A 39 -4.95 2.57 12.21
N THR A 40 -6.01 1.90 11.75
CA THR A 40 -6.33 1.80 10.31
C THR A 40 -6.72 3.15 9.73
N THR A 41 -7.63 3.87 10.39
CA THR A 41 -8.17 5.17 9.99
C THR A 41 -8.37 6.10 11.19
N THR A 42 -8.42 7.40 10.90
CA THR A 42 -8.98 8.43 11.77
C THR A 42 -10.13 9.10 11.02
N PRO A 43 -11.34 9.17 11.59
CA PRO A 43 -11.78 8.51 12.83
C PRO A 43 -11.67 6.97 12.78
N PRO A 44 -11.54 6.27 13.93
CA PRO A 44 -11.52 4.81 13.95
C PRO A 44 -12.79 4.20 13.33
N PRO A 45 -12.72 2.98 12.76
CA PRO A 45 -13.81 2.38 11.98
C PRO A 45 -14.96 1.86 12.86
N LEU A 46 -15.67 2.79 13.50
CA LEU A 46 -16.87 2.53 14.29
C LEU A 46 -18.12 2.64 13.40
N GLN A 47 -19.16 1.86 13.72
CA GLN A 47 -20.41 1.85 12.94
C GLN A 47 -21.05 3.23 12.77
N CYS A 48 -20.95 4.12 13.77
CA CYS A 48 -21.57 5.44 13.73
C CYS A 48 -20.83 6.47 12.85
N VAL A 49 -19.61 6.16 12.37
CA VAL A 49 -18.78 7.07 11.56
C VAL A 49 -18.44 6.49 10.19
N GLN A 50 -19.10 5.41 9.76
CA GLN A 50 -18.80 4.71 8.51
C GLN A 50 -18.82 5.61 7.28
N ASP A 51 -19.82 6.49 7.18
CA ASP A 51 -19.99 7.42 6.07
C ASP A 51 -19.19 8.72 6.24
N TRP A 52 -18.42 8.85 7.32
CA TRP A 52 -17.62 10.06 7.57
C TRP A 52 -16.37 10.04 6.71
N PRO A 53 -15.85 11.22 6.32
CA PRO A 53 -14.60 11.29 5.57
C PRO A 53 -13.42 10.78 6.40
N VAL A 54 -12.46 10.15 5.74
CA VAL A 54 -11.17 9.79 6.34
C VAL A 54 -10.28 11.03 6.45
N GLU A 55 -9.64 11.19 7.60
CA GLU A 55 -8.73 12.29 7.93
C GLU A 55 -7.27 11.84 8.00
N ALA A 56 -7.04 10.56 8.34
CA ALA A 56 -5.72 9.92 8.38
C ALA A 56 -5.87 8.39 8.26
N ALA A 57 -4.81 7.69 7.83
CA ALA A 57 -4.81 6.23 7.75
C ALA A 57 -3.40 5.61 7.88
N CYS A 58 -3.35 4.30 8.18
CA CYS A 58 -2.12 3.51 8.14
C CYS A 58 -1.58 3.39 6.71
N ALA A 59 -0.38 2.82 6.50
CA ALA A 59 0.19 2.70 5.15
C ALA A 59 -0.72 2.02 4.12
N ILE A 60 -1.45 0.97 4.50
CA ILE A 60 -2.39 0.28 3.60
C ILE A 60 -3.62 1.14 3.35
N GLY A 61 -4.27 1.66 4.40
CA GLY A 61 -5.46 2.51 4.25
C GLY A 61 -5.17 3.81 3.49
N TYR A 62 -4.00 4.40 3.71
CA TYR A 62 -3.53 5.61 3.02
C TYR A 62 -3.38 5.38 1.52
N CYS A 63 -2.98 4.17 1.09
CA CYS A 63 -2.92 3.82 -0.32
C CYS A 63 -4.33 3.80 -0.95
N GLY A 64 -5.30 3.14 -0.30
CA GLY A 64 -6.68 3.16 -0.77
C GLY A 64 -7.26 4.57 -0.82
N TRP A 65 -7.02 5.38 0.22
CA TRP A 65 -7.50 6.75 0.30
C TRP A 65 -6.84 7.70 -0.71
N GLN A 66 -5.54 7.95 -0.57
CA GLN A 66 -4.84 8.98 -1.34
C GLN A 66 -4.35 8.49 -2.70
N GLY A 67 -4.29 7.18 -2.91
CA GLY A 67 -3.91 6.55 -4.17
C GLY A 67 -5.11 6.20 -5.04
N ASP A 68 -6.03 5.42 -4.49
CA ASP A 68 -7.16 4.86 -5.24
C ASP A 68 -8.45 5.71 -5.11
N GLY A 69 -8.42 6.79 -4.31
CA GLY A 69 -9.49 7.79 -4.24
C GLY A 69 -10.69 7.42 -3.37
N LEU A 70 -10.53 6.47 -2.43
CA LEU A 70 -11.58 6.16 -1.45
C LEU A 70 -11.79 7.34 -0.50
N GLU A 71 -13.01 7.64 -0.07
CA GLU A 71 -13.28 8.88 0.68
C GLU A 71 -13.72 8.63 2.12
N THR A 72 -14.43 7.54 2.36
CA THR A 72 -15.10 7.27 3.64
C THR A 72 -14.37 6.25 4.51
N VAL A 73 -14.63 6.31 5.82
CA VAL A 73 -14.08 5.35 6.80
C VAL A 73 -14.42 3.91 6.43
N ALA A 74 -15.66 3.65 5.98
CA ALA A 74 -16.08 2.32 5.57
C ALA A 74 -15.32 1.80 4.34
N GLU A 75 -15.16 2.63 3.31
CA GLU A 75 -14.44 2.24 2.09
C GLU A 75 -12.97 1.90 2.38
N VAL A 76 -12.30 2.71 3.18
CA VAL A 76 -10.89 2.48 3.54
C VAL A 76 -10.72 1.26 4.44
N GLU A 77 -11.65 1.02 5.38
CA GLU A 77 -11.65 -0.17 6.22
C GLU A 77 -11.89 -1.44 5.39
N GLU A 78 -12.84 -1.43 4.45
CA GLU A 78 -13.10 -2.55 3.54
C GLU A 78 -11.88 -2.84 2.66
N PHE A 79 -11.25 -1.79 2.11
CA PHE A 79 -10.00 -1.92 1.37
C PHE A 79 -8.89 -2.54 2.23
N PHE A 80 -8.73 -2.09 3.46
CA PHE A 80 -7.75 -2.62 4.40
C PHE A 80 -8.00 -4.11 4.70
N ALA A 81 -9.24 -4.49 5.00
CA ALA A 81 -9.61 -5.87 5.29
C ALA A 81 -9.35 -6.79 4.08
N ARG A 82 -9.73 -6.34 2.88
CA ARG A 82 -9.46 -7.06 1.62
C ARG A 82 -7.96 -7.21 1.37
N MET A 83 -7.17 -6.16 1.58
CA MET A 83 -5.72 -6.22 1.43
C MET A 83 -5.09 -7.23 2.39
N CYS A 84 -5.49 -7.22 3.67
CA CYS A 84 -5.01 -8.19 4.66
C CYS A 84 -5.32 -9.62 4.23
N PHE A 85 -6.55 -9.89 3.79
CA PHE A 85 -6.95 -11.20 3.28
C PHE A 85 -6.09 -11.64 2.08
N GLU A 86 -5.91 -10.78 1.09
CA GLU A 86 -5.13 -11.08 -0.12
C GLU A 86 -3.64 -11.31 0.18
N ILE A 87 -3.07 -10.56 1.11
CA ILE A 87 -1.70 -10.76 1.59
C ILE A 87 -1.56 -12.16 2.20
N ASP A 88 -2.48 -12.54 3.09
CA ASP A 88 -2.47 -13.84 3.75
C ASP A 88 -2.59 -14.99 2.74
N GLN A 89 -3.50 -14.89 1.77
CA GLN A 89 -3.64 -15.88 0.70
C GLN A 89 -2.37 -16.02 -0.13
N ARG A 90 -1.73 -14.90 -0.49
CA ARG A 90 -0.49 -14.90 -1.28
C ARG A 90 0.70 -15.50 -0.53
N LEU A 91 0.77 -15.30 0.78
CA LEU A 91 1.84 -15.84 1.59
C LEU A 91 1.57 -17.26 2.08
N GLY A 92 0.32 -17.74 1.99
CA GLY A 92 -0.07 -19.08 2.42
C GLY A 92 -0.05 -19.26 3.94
N GLU A 93 -0.10 -18.17 4.70
CA GLU A 93 -0.09 -18.17 6.18
C GLU A 93 -1.22 -17.28 6.69
N PRO A 94 -2.05 -17.76 7.64
CA PRO A 94 -3.05 -16.92 8.30
C PRO A 94 -2.41 -15.74 9.05
N ALA A 95 -2.99 -14.55 8.89
CA ALA A 95 -2.50 -13.31 9.50
C ALA A 95 -1.04 -13.00 9.14
N ALA A 96 -0.54 -13.41 7.97
CA ALA A 96 0.77 -13.03 7.49
C ALA A 96 0.95 -11.50 7.39
N CYS A 97 -0.12 -10.76 7.09
CA CYS A 97 -0.11 -9.30 7.07
C CYS A 97 0.40 -8.67 8.38
N ARG A 98 0.18 -9.33 9.54
CA ARG A 98 0.58 -8.84 10.86
C ARG A 98 2.07 -8.54 10.97
N TRP A 99 2.92 -9.28 10.26
CA TRP A 99 4.37 -9.05 10.31
C TRP A 99 4.76 -7.69 9.74
N PHE A 100 4.01 -7.20 8.75
CA PHE A 100 4.18 -5.85 8.23
C PHE A 100 3.52 -4.82 9.15
N LEU A 101 2.28 -5.07 9.59
CA LEU A 101 1.52 -4.12 10.41
C LEU A 101 2.20 -3.86 11.76
N ASN A 102 2.58 -4.92 12.49
CA ASN A 102 3.26 -4.77 13.78
C ASN A 102 4.60 -4.05 13.62
N TRP A 103 5.39 -4.40 12.60
CA TRP A 103 6.63 -3.67 12.32
C TRP A 103 6.35 -2.19 12.02
N PHE A 104 5.35 -1.91 11.18
CA PHE A 104 4.99 -0.54 10.83
C PHE A 104 4.55 0.26 12.05
N ASP A 105 3.80 -0.33 12.98
CA ASP A 105 3.29 0.35 14.18
C ASP A 105 4.34 0.49 15.29
N ASP A 106 5.19 -0.53 15.50
CA ASP A 106 6.15 -0.57 16.61
C ASP A 106 7.49 0.11 16.29
N THR A 107 7.81 0.32 15.01
CA THR A 107 9.07 0.95 14.60
C THR A 107 9.00 2.48 14.76
N PRO A 108 10.05 3.14 15.31
CA PRO A 108 10.12 4.60 15.37
C PRO A 108 9.83 5.23 14.01
N ARG A 109 9.01 6.29 14.01
CA ARG A 109 8.44 6.87 12.78
C ARG A 109 9.48 7.23 11.72
N ASP A 110 10.62 7.78 12.14
CA ASP A 110 11.73 8.15 11.28
C ASP A 110 12.40 6.93 10.63
N GLU A 111 12.65 5.88 11.42
CA GLU A 111 13.18 4.60 10.93
C GLU A 111 12.18 3.91 9.99
N MET A 112 10.92 3.80 10.40
CA MET A 112 9.84 3.23 9.59
C MET A 112 9.76 3.92 8.24
N ARG A 113 9.76 5.27 8.23
CA ARG A 113 9.68 6.05 6.99
C ARG A 113 10.85 5.79 6.07
N ALA A 114 12.08 5.82 6.59
CA ALA A 114 13.29 5.60 5.80
C ALA A 114 13.33 4.19 5.19
N CYS A 115 13.00 3.18 5.98
CA CYS A 115 12.96 1.78 5.56
C CYS A 115 11.86 1.53 4.52
N LEU A 116 10.64 1.99 4.78
CA LEU A 116 9.51 1.78 3.87
C LEU A 116 9.68 2.55 2.56
N LEU A 117 10.19 3.78 2.61
CA LEU A 117 10.44 4.59 1.41
C LEU A 117 11.39 3.88 0.44
N THR A 118 12.42 3.23 0.97
CA THR A 118 13.37 2.44 0.16
C THR A 118 12.65 1.32 -0.60
N GLU A 119 11.73 0.61 0.06
CA GLU A 119 11.00 -0.50 -0.54
C GLU A 119 9.91 -0.04 -1.52
N VAL A 120 9.28 1.12 -1.27
CA VAL A 120 8.34 1.77 -2.20
C VAL A 120 9.07 2.21 -3.48
N GLN A 121 10.21 2.90 -3.34
CA GLN A 121 11.01 3.35 -4.49
C GLN A 121 11.54 2.17 -5.31
N ARG A 122 11.95 1.08 -4.64
CA ARG A 122 12.37 -0.16 -5.29
C ARG A 122 11.25 -0.73 -6.16
N GLU A 123 10.03 -0.79 -5.64
CA GLU A 123 8.89 -1.35 -6.38
C GLU A 123 8.50 -0.45 -7.57
N LEU A 124 8.46 0.87 -7.38
CA LEU A 124 8.22 1.81 -8.48
C LEU A 124 9.27 1.68 -9.59
N ALA A 125 10.55 1.59 -9.23
CA ALA A 125 11.63 1.38 -10.20
C ALA A 125 11.47 0.04 -10.96
N ARG A 126 11.09 -1.03 -10.25
CA ARG A 126 10.81 -2.35 -10.86
C ARG A 126 9.69 -2.27 -11.90
N ARG A 127 8.59 -1.57 -11.58
CA ARG A 127 7.44 -1.42 -12.49
C ARG A 127 7.79 -0.60 -13.73
N ARG A 128 8.48 0.53 -13.56
CA ARG A 128 8.97 1.34 -14.68
C ARG A 128 9.90 0.55 -15.61
N ALA A 129 10.81 -0.25 -15.05
CA ALA A 129 11.69 -1.11 -15.84
C ALA A 129 10.92 -2.18 -16.62
N ALA A 130 9.85 -2.74 -16.04
CA ALA A 130 9.00 -3.72 -16.72
C ALA A 130 8.18 -3.11 -17.87
N GLU A 131 7.70 -1.87 -17.72
CA GLU A 131 7.01 -1.13 -18.78
C GLU A 131 7.95 -0.85 -19.97
N ILE A 132 9.20 -0.44 -19.72
CA ILE A 132 10.19 -0.18 -20.77
C ILE A 132 10.61 -1.47 -21.49
N ALA A 133 10.55 -2.62 -20.82
CA ALA A 133 10.98 -3.91 -21.35
C ALA A 133 9.93 -4.62 -22.24
N LEU A 134 8.71 -4.09 -22.37
CA LEU A 134 7.71 -4.58 -23.34
C LEU A 134 7.96 -3.90 -24.70
N PRO A 135 8.59 -4.56 -25.69
CA PRO A 135 8.69 -4.00 -27.03
C PRO A 135 7.30 -3.83 -27.63
N GLU A 136 7.06 -2.70 -28.31
CA GLU A 136 5.90 -2.49 -29.16
C GLU A 136 5.79 -3.70 -30.11
N ILE A 137 4.74 -4.50 -29.95
CA ILE A 137 4.35 -5.46 -30.97
C ILE A 137 3.79 -4.61 -32.10
N CYS A 138 4.65 -4.21 -33.03
CA CYS A 138 4.23 -3.66 -34.31
C CYS A 138 3.37 -4.72 -34.99
N ASP A 139 2.06 -4.46 -35.03
CA ASP A 139 1.10 -5.23 -35.80
C ASP A 139 1.35 -4.94 -37.30
N GLU A 140 2.38 -5.58 -37.86
CA GLU A 140 2.48 -5.81 -39.30
C GLU A 140 1.51 -6.94 -39.68
N SER A 141 0.20 -6.72 -39.52
CA SER A 141 -0.78 -7.48 -40.29
C SER A 141 -0.83 -6.86 -41.68
N ALA A 142 0.00 -7.47 -42.53
CA ALA A 142 0.20 -7.21 -43.93
C ALA A 142 -1.09 -7.03 -44.73
N ALA A 143 -1.00 -6.13 -45.71
CA ALA A 143 -1.79 -6.13 -46.91
C ALA A 143 -1.87 -7.55 -47.53
N ALA A 144 -3.09 -7.99 -47.84
CA ALA A 144 -3.40 -8.95 -48.90
C ALA A 144 -4.84 -8.72 -49.37
#